data_AF-A0A2P6VY83-F1
#
_entry.id   AF-A0A2P6VY83-F1
#
_cell.length_a   1.000
_cell.length_b   1.000
_cell.length_c   1.000
_cell.angle_alpha   90.00
_cell.angle_beta   90.00
_cell.angle_gamma   90.00
#
_symmetry.space_group_name_H-M   'P 1'
#
loop_
_entity.id
_entity.type
_entity.pdbx_description
1 polymer ?
#
loop_
_entity_poly.entity_id
_entity_poly.type
_entity_poly.pdbx_seq_one_letter_code
_entity_poly.pdbx_strand_id
1 'polypeptide(L)'
;MTPTMAGLGRHSEELEELIERAEQQTDKRSFLEEVGELVRASGELLTPEVAALTVLDEMDAAPHAELVAPDYAKVLAPEDIEPGLDGVIVEGELLGVEPTRTFQRDDGSTGFVTDARVKGDKGVYEITMWDDHIQDVVGVDPGTFVRFDGLYTKERRDEVELHTGRDARIRSGEDARED
;
A
#
# COMPACT_ATOMS: atom_id res chain seq x y z
N MET A 1 36.64 24.84 -18.43
CA MET A 1 35.61 25.09 -19.47
C MET A 1 34.38 24.33 -19.01
N THR A 2 33.47 25.01 -18.33
CA THR A 2 32.18 24.44 -17.92
C THR A 2 31.26 24.44 -19.13
N PRO A 3 30.53 23.36 -19.45
CA PRO A 3 29.57 23.40 -20.53
C PRO A 3 28.44 24.36 -20.14
N THR A 4 28.20 25.35 -20.99
CA THR A 4 27.14 26.34 -20.84
C THR A 4 25.77 25.70 -21.05
N MET A 5 24.88 25.92 -20.08
CA MET A 5 23.44 25.66 -20.11
C MET A 5 22.73 26.56 -21.13
N ALA A 6 22.93 26.35 -22.43
CA ALA A 6 22.31 27.15 -23.50
C ALA A 6 21.32 26.34 -24.37
N GLY A 7 20.92 25.14 -23.93
CA GLY A 7 20.13 24.21 -24.76
C GLY A 7 18.73 23.85 -24.24
N LEU A 8 18.34 24.29 -23.04
CA LEU A 8 17.03 23.97 -22.46
C LEU A 8 16.21 25.25 -22.47
N GLY A 9 15.19 25.30 -23.32
CA GLY A 9 14.26 26.42 -23.39
C GLY A 9 13.61 26.66 -22.03
N ARG A 10 13.45 27.94 -21.65
CA ARG A 10 12.81 28.44 -20.41
C ARG A 10 12.64 27.35 -19.34
N HIS A 11 13.62 27.22 -18.44
CA HIS A 11 13.44 26.44 -17.24
C HIS A 11 12.09 26.82 -16.59
N SER A 12 11.24 25.83 -16.33
CA SER A 12 10.00 26.05 -15.58
C SER A 12 10.37 26.58 -14.20
N GLU A 13 9.59 27.50 -13.64
CA GLU A 13 9.73 27.94 -12.24
C GLU A 13 9.81 26.73 -11.29
N GLU A 14 9.14 25.63 -11.65
CA GLU A 14 9.18 24.34 -10.96
C GLU A 14 10.58 23.73 -10.85
N LEU A 15 11.42 23.81 -11.89
CA LEU A 15 12.77 23.23 -11.83
C LEU A 15 13.68 24.03 -10.89
N GLU A 16 13.49 25.35 -10.85
CA GLU A 16 14.25 26.22 -9.96
C GLU A 16 13.91 25.93 -8.50
N GLU A 17 12.62 25.76 -8.17
CA GLU A 17 12.17 25.36 -6.83
C GLU A 17 12.75 24.00 -6.39
N LEU A 18 12.82 23.02 -7.30
CA LEU A 18 13.43 21.71 -6.99
C LEU A 18 14.94 21.82 -6.74
N ILE A 19 15.63 22.67 -7.49
CA ILE A 19 17.06 22.93 -7.26
C ILE A 19 17.27 23.60 -5.90
N GLU A 20 16.47 24.60 -5.54
CA GLU A 20 16.57 25.27 -4.25
C GLU A 20 16.30 24.31 -3.08
N ARG A 21 15.37 23.36 -3.25
CA ARG A 21 15.12 22.30 -2.28
C ARG A 21 16.32 21.36 -2.15
N ALA A 22 16.95 20.96 -3.25
CA ALA A 22 18.11 20.07 -3.24
C ALA A 22 19.34 20.72 -2.58
N GLU A 23 19.50 22.04 -2.72
CA GLU A 23 20.60 22.81 -2.12
C GLU A 23 20.61 22.78 -0.58
N GLN A 24 19.52 22.34 0.07
CA GLN A 24 19.48 22.11 1.51
C GLN A 24 20.21 20.82 1.94
N GLN A 25 20.44 19.89 1.02
CA GLN A 25 20.94 18.54 1.31
C GLN A 25 22.24 18.21 0.55
N THR A 26 22.40 18.73 -0.66
CA THR A 26 23.62 18.56 -1.48
C THR A 26 23.97 19.85 -2.21
N ASP A 27 25.15 19.91 -2.83
CA ASP A 27 25.46 21.03 -3.69
C ASP A 27 24.76 20.90 -5.05
N LYS A 28 24.29 22.04 -5.59
CA LYS A 28 23.58 22.12 -6.87
C LYS A 28 24.29 21.44 -8.03
N ARG A 29 25.62 21.41 -8.04
CA ARG A 29 26.37 20.79 -9.15
C ARG A 29 26.22 19.27 -9.09
N SER A 30 26.40 18.68 -7.91
CA SER A 30 26.21 17.24 -7.69
C SER A 30 24.77 16.82 -8.03
N PHE A 31 23.77 17.57 -7.54
CA PHE A 31 22.37 17.33 -7.85
C PHE A 31 22.07 17.35 -9.36
N LEU A 32 22.53 18.39 -10.07
CA LEU A 32 22.30 18.51 -11.51
C LEU A 32 23.06 17.47 -12.35
N GLU A 33 24.18 16.96 -11.84
CA GLU A 33 24.92 15.87 -12.47
C GLU A 33 24.09 14.58 -12.45
N GLU A 34 23.57 14.22 -11.28
CA GLU A 34 22.69 13.05 -11.09
C GLU A 34 21.39 13.16 -11.91
N VAL A 35 20.72 14.32 -11.88
CA VAL A 35 19.52 14.57 -12.70
C VAL A 35 19.85 14.43 -14.18
N GLY A 36 20.98 14.98 -14.62
CA GLY A 36 21.42 14.88 -16.01
C GLY A 36 21.75 13.44 -16.42
N GLU A 37 22.33 12.64 -15.54
CA GLU A 37 22.58 11.22 -15.78
C GLU A 37 21.27 10.44 -15.90
N LEU A 38 20.32 10.69 -15.00
CA LEU A 38 19.00 10.05 -15.02
C LEU A 38 18.23 10.37 -16.30
N VAL A 39 18.20 11.63 -16.74
CA VAL A 39 17.59 12.03 -18.03
C VAL A 39 18.27 11.32 -19.20
N ARG A 40 19.61 11.25 -19.23
CA ARG A 40 20.34 10.56 -20.31
C ARG A 40 20.09 9.05 -20.32
N ALA A 41 20.03 8.43 -19.15
CA ALA A 41 19.79 7.00 -19.00
C ALA A 41 18.36 6.62 -19.40
N SER A 42 17.40 7.51 -19.15
CA SER A 42 15.98 7.32 -19.48
C SER A 42 15.61 7.73 -20.91
N GLY A 43 16.51 8.39 -21.64
CA GLY A 43 16.26 8.83 -23.03
C GLY A 43 15.31 10.02 -23.09
N GLU A 44 14.25 9.93 -23.92
CA GLU A 44 13.21 10.97 -24.02
C GLU A 44 12.05 10.76 -23.02
N LEU A 45 12.17 9.79 -22.11
CA LEU A 45 11.07 9.39 -21.22
C LEU A 45 10.88 10.34 -20.02
N LEU A 46 11.96 10.93 -19.52
CA LEU A 46 11.90 11.82 -18.36
C LEU A 46 12.23 13.25 -18.79
N THR A 47 11.42 14.19 -18.30
CA THR A 47 11.80 15.60 -18.34
C THR A 47 12.76 15.90 -17.20
N PRO A 48 13.58 16.97 -17.31
CA PRO A 48 14.48 17.38 -16.23
C PRO A 48 13.78 17.60 -14.89
N GLU A 49 12.54 18.07 -14.88
CA GLU A 49 11.72 18.29 -13.68
C GLU A 49 11.37 16.98 -12.98
N VAL A 50 10.92 15.98 -13.73
CA VAL A 50 10.56 14.66 -13.17
C VAL A 50 11.82 13.95 -12.67
N ALA A 51 12.92 14.04 -13.40
CA ALA A 51 14.20 13.49 -12.97
C ALA A 51 14.74 14.19 -11.70
N ALA A 52 14.59 15.52 -11.60
CA ALA A 52 14.94 16.28 -10.39
C ALA A 52 14.12 15.85 -9.18
N LEU A 53 12.82 15.58 -9.36
CA LEU A 53 11.98 15.04 -8.29
C LEU A 53 12.44 13.65 -7.83
N THR A 54 12.77 12.76 -8.76
CA THR A 54 13.28 11.41 -8.44
C THR A 54 14.58 11.47 -7.64
N VAL A 55 15.54 12.27 -8.08
CA VAL A 55 16.81 12.42 -7.34
C VAL A 55 16.58 13.02 -5.96
N LEU A 56 15.69 14.03 -5.84
CA LEU A 56 15.31 14.58 -4.55
C LEU A 56 14.67 13.55 -3.62
N ASP A 57 13.81 12.68 -4.15
CA ASP A 57 13.15 11.63 -3.40
C ASP A 57 14.14 10.59 -2.86
N GLU A 58 15.09 10.19 -3.71
CA GLU A 58 16.20 9.31 -3.32
C GLU A 58 17.07 9.95 -2.22
N MET A 59 17.23 11.28 -2.25
CA MET A 59 17.96 12.05 -1.26
C MET A 59 17.21 12.25 0.07
N ASP A 60 15.88 12.42 0.05
CA ASP A 60 15.00 12.63 1.22
C ASP A 60 14.77 11.33 2.04
N ALA A 61 15.44 10.23 1.72
CA ALA A 61 15.31 8.94 2.41
C ALA A 61 15.94 8.91 3.82
N ALA A 62 15.37 9.66 4.76
CA ALA A 62 15.20 9.29 6.17
C ALA A 62 13.70 9.03 6.42
N PRO A 63 13.32 8.00 7.17
CA PRO A 63 12.25 7.10 6.79
C PRO A 63 10.85 7.64 7.10
N HIS A 64 10.24 8.44 6.21
CA HIS A 64 8.79 8.66 6.17
C HIS A 64 8.32 9.09 4.78
N ALA A 65 8.59 8.28 3.77
CA ALA A 65 7.70 8.05 2.63
C ALA A 65 8.32 6.92 1.82
N GLU A 66 7.84 5.71 2.06
CA GLU A 66 8.13 4.61 1.18
C GLU A 66 7.41 4.86 -0.15
N LEU A 67 8.09 5.46 -1.12
CA LEU A 67 7.67 5.44 -2.52
C LEU A 67 8.00 4.05 -3.08
N VAL A 68 7.14 3.07 -2.73
CA VAL A 68 7.11 1.77 -3.40
C VAL A 68 5.66 1.36 -3.66
N ALA A 69 5.37 1.27 -4.97
CA ALA A 69 4.23 0.64 -5.65
C ALA A 69 2.84 1.30 -5.55
N PRO A 70 2.13 1.43 -6.69
CA PRO A 70 0.69 1.60 -6.64
C PRO A 70 0.01 0.28 -6.22
N ASP A 71 -1.08 0.45 -5.46
CA ASP A 71 -2.34 -0.32 -5.50
C ASP A 71 -2.69 -1.38 -4.44
N TYR A 72 -2.05 -1.44 -3.28
CA TYR A 72 -2.66 -2.12 -2.12
C TYR A 72 -2.18 -1.50 -0.81
N ALA A 73 -3.11 -1.09 0.07
CA ALA A 73 -2.76 -0.46 1.33
C ALA A 73 -2.01 -1.45 2.22
N LYS A 74 -0.72 -1.16 2.39
CA LYS A 74 0.28 -1.95 3.10
C LYS A 74 -0.05 -1.99 4.60
N VAL A 75 -0.31 -3.19 5.12
CA VAL A 75 -0.44 -3.62 6.54
C VAL A 75 -0.28 -2.46 7.55
N LEU A 76 -1.37 -1.74 7.79
CA LEU A 76 -1.45 -0.66 8.79
C LEU A 76 -1.51 -1.23 10.21
N ALA A 77 -1.02 -0.52 11.22
CA ALA A 77 -1.33 -0.89 12.60
C ALA A 77 -2.85 -0.73 12.82
N PRO A 78 -3.51 -1.58 13.63
CA PRO A 78 -4.96 -1.49 13.84
C PRO A 78 -5.44 -0.10 14.29
N GLU A 79 -4.61 0.63 15.05
CA GLU A 79 -4.89 1.99 15.52
C GLU A 79 -4.78 3.06 14.43
N ASP A 80 -4.10 2.76 13.32
CA ASP A 80 -3.92 3.65 12.17
C ASP A 80 -4.92 3.36 11.04
N ILE A 81 -5.81 2.36 11.22
CA ILE A 81 -6.81 2.02 10.20
C ILE A 81 -7.94 3.06 10.24
N GLU A 82 -8.01 3.86 9.18
CA GLU A 82 -9.10 4.83 8.97
C GLU A 82 -10.30 4.18 8.25
N PRO A 83 -11.53 4.70 8.45
CA PRO A 83 -12.69 4.24 7.71
C PRO A 83 -12.65 4.69 6.23
N GLY A 84 -13.22 3.88 5.34
CA GLY A 84 -13.32 4.20 3.91
C GLY A 84 -12.08 3.88 3.08
N LEU A 85 -11.17 3.04 3.61
CA LEU A 85 -10.07 2.47 2.87
C LEU A 85 -10.55 1.27 2.07
N ASP A 86 -9.99 1.10 0.87
CA ASP A 86 -10.19 -0.05 -0.02
C ASP A 86 -8.82 -0.65 -0.37
N GLY A 87 -8.80 -1.93 -0.77
CA GLY A 87 -7.57 -2.59 -1.19
C GLY A 87 -6.58 -2.87 -0.05
N VAL A 88 -7.06 -2.94 1.19
CA VAL A 88 -6.23 -3.22 2.37
C VAL A 88 -5.75 -4.67 2.33
N ILE A 89 -4.48 -4.88 2.67
CA ILE A 89 -3.89 -6.21 2.83
C ILE A 89 -3.61 -6.46 4.31
N VAL A 90 -4.01 -7.63 4.78
CA VAL A 90 -3.64 -8.14 6.10
C VAL A 90 -3.07 -9.54 5.94
N GLU A 91 -1.89 -9.76 6.54
CA GLU A 91 -1.24 -11.06 6.58
C GLU A 91 -0.72 -11.36 7.98
N GLY A 92 -0.67 -12.64 8.33
CA GLY A 92 -0.23 -13.05 9.66
C GLY A 92 -0.67 -14.44 10.06
N GLU A 93 -0.49 -14.75 11.34
CA GLU A 93 -0.89 -16.01 11.93
C GLU A 93 -2.38 -16.00 12.28
N LEU A 94 -3.14 -16.97 11.78
CA LEU A 94 -4.54 -17.16 12.15
C LEU A 94 -4.65 -17.56 13.62
N LEU A 95 -5.30 -16.74 14.44
CA LEU A 95 -5.57 -17.06 15.84
C LEU A 95 -6.83 -17.92 15.99
N GLY A 96 -7.79 -17.74 15.07
CA GLY A 96 -9.03 -18.51 15.03
C GLY A 96 -10.08 -17.86 14.14
N VAL A 97 -11.14 -18.63 13.88
CA VAL A 97 -12.32 -18.21 13.14
C VAL A 97 -13.54 -18.44 14.04
N GLU A 98 -14.37 -17.42 14.17
CA GLU A 98 -15.61 -17.49 14.93
C GLU A 98 -16.63 -18.44 14.25
N PRO A 99 -17.67 -18.90 14.98
CA PRO A 99 -18.73 -19.70 14.38
C PRO A 99 -19.47 -18.92 13.28
N THR A 100 -19.66 -19.55 12.12
CA THR A 100 -20.42 -18.96 11.02
C THR A 100 -21.87 -18.70 11.43
N ARG A 101 -22.32 -17.47 11.20
CA ARG A 101 -23.69 -17.00 11.47
C ARG A 101 -24.46 -16.89 10.14
N THR A 102 -25.77 -17.10 10.20
CA THR A 102 -26.66 -16.97 9.04
C THR A 102 -27.66 -15.83 9.21
N PHE A 103 -28.01 -15.16 8.10
CA PHE A 103 -29.05 -14.13 8.05
C PHE A 103 -29.91 -14.27 6.79
N GLN A 104 -31.11 -13.69 6.79
CA GLN A 104 -31.94 -13.59 5.57
C GLN A 104 -31.65 -12.27 4.86
N ARG A 105 -31.46 -12.33 3.54
CA ARG A 105 -31.39 -11.16 2.67
C ARG A 105 -32.78 -10.70 2.25
N ASP A 106 -32.86 -9.46 1.77
CA ASP A 106 -34.09 -8.87 1.23
C ASP A 106 -34.61 -9.63 -0.01
N ASP A 107 -33.73 -10.31 -0.74
CA ASP A 107 -34.09 -11.16 -1.88
C ASP A 107 -34.57 -12.57 -1.49
N GLY A 108 -34.61 -12.87 -0.19
CA GLY A 108 -35.02 -14.17 0.37
C GLY A 108 -33.92 -15.24 0.38
N SER A 109 -32.71 -14.94 -0.10
CA SER A 109 -31.56 -15.84 0.03
C SER A 109 -30.99 -15.85 1.45
N THR A 110 -30.33 -16.94 1.83
CA THR A 110 -29.57 -17.03 3.09
C THR A 110 -28.17 -16.48 2.87
N GLY A 111 -27.76 -15.54 3.71
CA GLY A 111 -26.39 -15.05 3.78
C GLY A 111 -25.62 -15.63 4.94
N PHE A 112 -24.30 -15.70 4.78
CA PHE A 112 -23.39 -16.21 5.79
C PHE A 112 -22.37 -15.13 6.16
N VAL A 113 -22.01 -15.07 7.45
CA VAL A 113 -21.00 -14.15 7.95
C VAL A 113 -20.17 -14.81 9.04
N THR A 114 -18.86 -14.62 9.00
CA THR A 114 -17.96 -15.04 10.07
C THR A 114 -16.82 -14.04 10.26
N ASP A 115 -16.18 -14.09 11.43
CA ASP A 115 -15.07 -13.21 11.77
C ASP A 115 -13.79 -14.07 11.97
N ALA A 116 -12.67 -13.64 11.41
CA ALA A 116 -11.36 -14.23 11.63
C ALA A 116 -10.47 -13.28 12.42
N ARG A 117 -9.69 -13.83 13.35
CA ARG A 117 -8.68 -13.09 14.11
C ARG A 117 -7.30 -13.45 13.61
N VAL A 118 -6.55 -12.45 13.15
CA VAL A 118 -5.22 -12.63 12.56
C VAL A 118 -4.21 -11.80 13.34
N LYS A 119 -3.11 -12.42 13.74
CA LYS A 119 -1.97 -11.75 14.33
C LYS A 119 -0.96 -11.42 13.24
N GLY A 120 -0.97 -10.18 12.75
CA GLY A 120 0.04 -9.66 11.84
C GLY A 120 1.20 -8.99 12.58
N ASP A 121 2.10 -8.40 11.83
CA ASP A 121 3.32 -7.78 12.38
C ASP A 121 3.04 -6.54 13.23
N LYS A 122 1.98 -5.78 12.90
CA LYS A 122 1.65 -4.51 13.59
C LYS A 122 0.58 -4.68 14.66
N GLY A 123 -0.08 -5.83 14.76
CA GLY A 123 -1.14 -6.04 15.73
C GLY A 123 -2.04 -7.22 15.45
N VAL A 124 -3.17 -7.26 16.16
CA VAL A 124 -4.24 -8.25 15.94
C VAL A 124 -5.37 -7.57 15.19
N TYR A 125 -5.80 -8.20 14.11
CA TYR A 125 -6.87 -7.75 13.23
C TYR A 125 -8.07 -8.67 13.37
N GLU A 126 -9.26 -8.09 13.35
CA GLU A 126 -10.52 -8.80 13.26
C GLU A 126 -11.14 -8.50 11.89
N ILE A 127 -11.33 -9.56 11.09
CA ILE A 127 -11.74 -9.46 9.68
C ILE A 127 -13.07 -10.18 9.51
N THR A 128 -14.10 -9.44 9.11
CA THR A 128 -15.41 -9.99 8.80
C THR A 128 -15.49 -10.44 7.35
N MET A 129 -15.83 -11.71 7.15
CA MET A 129 -15.99 -12.34 5.84
C MET A 129 -17.45 -12.69 5.56
N TRP A 130 -17.81 -12.67 4.28
CA TRP A 130 -19.16 -12.94 3.81
C TRP A 130 -19.18 -14.10 2.82
N ASP A 131 -20.25 -14.91 2.89
CA ASP A 131 -20.62 -15.92 1.90
C ASP A 131 -19.45 -16.80 1.42
N ASP A 132 -19.09 -16.67 0.14
CA ASP A 132 -18.13 -17.53 -0.54
C ASP A 132 -16.73 -17.44 0.08
N HIS A 133 -16.35 -16.30 0.66
CA HIS A 133 -15.03 -16.13 1.29
C HIS A 133 -14.86 -16.94 2.57
N ILE A 134 -15.96 -17.40 3.17
CA ILE A 134 -15.93 -18.20 4.40
C ILE A 134 -15.27 -19.56 4.14
N GLN A 135 -15.43 -20.11 2.94
CA GLN A 135 -14.90 -21.43 2.61
C GLN A 135 -13.35 -21.47 2.60
N ASP A 136 -12.70 -20.31 2.42
CA ASP A 136 -11.25 -20.19 2.34
C ASP A 136 -10.57 -20.24 3.72
N VAL A 137 -11.35 -20.06 4.80
CA VAL A 137 -10.86 -20.07 6.19
C VAL A 137 -11.46 -21.18 7.04
N VAL A 138 -12.59 -21.75 6.62
CA VAL A 138 -13.22 -22.86 7.34
C VAL A 138 -12.34 -24.10 7.26
N GLY A 139 -11.95 -24.61 8.42
CA GLY A 139 -11.07 -25.77 8.54
C GLY A 139 -9.59 -25.45 8.47
N VAL A 140 -9.22 -24.16 8.37
CA VAL A 140 -7.83 -23.72 8.56
C VAL A 140 -7.51 -23.73 10.06
N ASP A 141 -6.45 -24.45 10.43
CA ASP A 141 -6.05 -24.57 11.83
C ASP A 141 -5.44 -23.26 12.35
N PRO A 142 -5.72 -22.86 13.61
CA PRO A 142 -4.98 -21.80 14.29
C PRO A 142 -3.47 -22.04 14.24
N GLY A 143 -2.69 -20.98 14.07
CA GLY A 143 -1.25 -21.05 13.82
C GLY A 143 -0.87 -21.08 12.33
N THR A 144 -1.85 -21.29 11.44
CA THR A 144 -1.61 -21.23 10.00
C THR A 144 -1.42 -19.80 9.54
N PHE A 145 -0.41 -19.55 8.71
CA PHE A 145 -0.21 -18.25 8.10
C PHE A 145 -1.29 -18.01 7.05
N VAL A 146 -1.91 -16.83 7.08
CA VAL A 146 -3.01 -16.45 6.21
C VAL A 146 -2.76 -15.06 5.65
N ARG A 147 -3.28 -14.82 4.44
CA ARG A 147 -3.22 -13.53 3.77
C ARG A 147 -4.58 -13.19 3.19
N PHE A 148 -5.01 -11.97 3.45
CA PHE A 148 -6.23 -11.36 2.97
C PHE A 148 -5.86 -10.18 2.09
N ASP A 149 -6.20 -10.25 0.81
CA ASP A 149 -6.00 -9.19 -0.16
C ASP A 149 -7.36 -8.56 -0.52
N GLY A 150 -7.42 -7.23 -0.65
CA GLY A 150 -8.64 -6.54 -1.11
C GLY A 150 -9.69 -6.32 -0.02
N LEU A 151 -9.26 -6.12 1.23
CA LEU A 151 -10.16 -5.74 2.32
C LEU A 151 -10.58 -4.28 2.18
N TYR A 152 -11.77 -3.96 2.69
CA TYR A 152 -12.22 -2.59 2.85
C TYR A 152 -12.53 -2.29 4.33
N THR A 153 -12.46 -1.02 4.71
CA THR A 153 -12.73 -0.59 6.09
C THR A 153 -14.05 0.12 6.19
N LYS A 154 -14.77 -0.14 7.29
CA LYS A 154 -16.06 0.49 7.56
C LYS A 154 -16.15 0.92 9.00
N GLU A 155 -16.63 2.13 9.23
CA GLU A 155 -16.95 2.60 10.57
C GLU A 155 -18.25 1.96 11.07
N ARG A 156 -18.21 1.44 12.29
CA ARG A 156 -19.38 0.99 13.02
C ARG A 156 -19.19 1.25 14.50
N ARG A 157 -20.11 2.04 15.10
CA ARG A 157 -20.11 2.35 16.55
C ARG A 157 -18.75 2.86 17.06
N ASP A 158 -18.15 3.78 16.32
CA ASP A 158 -16.85 4.40 16.63
C ASP A 158 -15.65 3.43 16.55
N GLU A 159 -15.84 2.24 15.99
CA GLU A 159 -14.80 1.25 15.70
C GLU A 159 -14.67 1.06 14.18
N VAL A 160 -13.44 0.86 13.70
CA VAL A 160 -13.18 0.56 12.29
C VAL A 160 -13.10 -0.94 12.10
N GLU A 161 -14.03 -1.50 11.34
CA GLU A 161 -14.12 -2.93 11.03
C GLU A 161 -13.47 -3.20 9.65
N LEU A 162 -12.71 -4.30 9.55
CA LEU A 162 -12.18 -4.81 8.27
C LEU A 162 -13.13 -5.84 7.68
N HIS A 163 -13.38 -5.74 6.38
CA HIS A 163 -14.30 -6.62 5.69
C HIS A 163 -13.74 -7.12 4.36
N THR A 164 -14.12 -8.33 3.97
CA THR A 164 -13.87 -8.82 2.60
C THR A 164 -14.77 -8.12 1.60
N GLY A 165 -14.17 -7.48 0.60
CA GLY A 165 -14.87 -7.01 -0.60
C GLY A 165 -15.21 -8.16 -1.56
N ARG A 166 -15.97 -7.87 -2.61
CA ARG A 166 -16.38 -8.85 -3.65
C ARG A 166 -15.18 -9.55 -4.30
N ASP A 167 -14.11 -8.80 -4.54
CA ASP A 167 -12.91 -9.27 -5.23
C ASP A 167 -11.79 -9.65 -4.25
N ALA A 168 -12.13 -9.79 -2.96
CA ALA A 168 -11.17 -10.18 -1.95
C ALA A 168 -10.63 -11.59 -2.22
N ARG A 169 -9.34 -11.77 -1.95
CA ARG A 169 -8.67 -13.07 -2.09
C ARG A 169 -8.10 -13.48 -0.74
N ILE A 170 -8.38 -14.70 -0.33
CA ILE A 170 -7.90 -15.27 0.93
C ILE A 170 -7.03 -16.47 0.60
N ARG A 171 -5.84 -16.52 1.20
CA ARG A 171 -4.88 -17.60 1.05
C ARG A 171 -4.43 -18.07 2.43
N SER A 172 -4.11 -19.35 2.55
CA SER A 172 -3.62 -19.96 3.80
C SER A 172 -2.46 -20.91 3.54
N GLY A 173 -1.62 -21.14 4.55
CA GLY A 173 -0.56 -22.13 4.48
C GLY A 173 0.63 -21.71 3.61
N GLU A 174 1.04 -22.59 2.69
CA GLU A 174 2.18 -22.35 1.79
C GLU A 174 1.80 -21.34 0.69
N ASP A 175 0.57 -21.43 0.17
CA ASP A 175 0.01 -20.51 -0.83
C ASP A 175 -0.06 -19.04 -0.37
N ALA A 176 -0.10 -18.81 0.94
CA ALA A 176 -0.11 -17.46 1.53
C ALA A 176 1.28 -16.81 1.58
N ARG A 177 2.36 -17.56 1.37
CA ARG A 177 3.75 -17.08 1.49
C ARG A 177 4.42 -16.79 0.14
N GLU A 178 3.79 -17.16 -0.96
CA GLU A 178 4.29 -16.94 -2.32
C GLU A 178 3.79 -15.59 -2.86
N ASP A 179 4.45 -14.48 -2.47
CA ASP A 179 4.46 -13.19 -3.18
C ASP A 179 5.54 -12.24 -2.61
#